data_AF-A0A917V5I0-F1
#
_entry.id   AF-A0A917V5I0-F1
#
_cell.length_a   1.000
_cell.length_b   1.000
_cell.length_c   1.000
_cell.angle_alpha   90.00
_cell.angle_beta   90.00
_cell.angle_gamma   90.00
#
_symmetry.space_group_name_H-M   'P 1'
#
loop_
_entity.id
_entity.type
_entity.pdbx_description
1 polymer ?
#
loop_
_entity_poly.entity_id
_entity_poly.type
_entity_poly.pdbx_seq_one_letter_code
_entity_poly.pdbx_strand_id
1 'polypeptide(L)'
;MATASAQRVRTRSRGAPIDPGGIDLPLIVRELSAVAEYVTKIKREIGALRANELYRARIPVAHDELGNVVNATQSATNTIMAAAEEILGSREEDFETYRTFVQDKVTQIFEACSFQDITGQRINKVVDELAQVEKRLSRFAEAVNLRDQAAHVDPEDAAKQARKEQLLLNGPQDAAVAVSQDDIDALFG
;
A
#
# COMPACT_ATOMS: atom_id res chain seq x y z
N MET A 1 36.04 -59.05 -56.80
CA MET A 1 34.77 -59.70 -57.18
C MET A 1 33.63 -58.89 -56.58
N ALA A 2 32.69 -58.50 -57.43
CA ALA A 2 31.62 -57.55 -57.15
C ALA A 2 30.37 -58.23 -56.58
N THR A 3 29.64 -57.52 -55.72
CA THR A 3 28.17 -57.61 -55.49
C THR A 3 27.79 -56.50 -54.48
N ALA A 4 27.35 -55.32 -54.92
CA ALA A 4 25.97 -54.90 -55.25
C ALA A 4 25.00 -54.77 -54.04
N SER A 5 24.94 -53.54 -53.53
CA SER A 5 23.77 -52.71 -53.16
C SER A 5 22.40 -53.37 -52.89
N ALA A 6 21.81 -53.07 -51.72
CA ALA A 6 20.36 -52.94 -51.55
C ALA A 6 20.02 -52.04 -50.35
N GLN A 7 19.59 -50.82 -50.67
CA GLN A 7 19.18 -49.74 -49.78
C GLN A 7 17.73 -49.97 -49.31
N ARG A 8 17.51 -50.19 -48.01
CA ARG A 8 16.14 -50.28 -47.44
C ARG A 8 15.54 -48.88 -47.30
N VAL A 9 14.60 -48.60 -48.19
CA VAL A 9 13.73 -47.42 -48.19
C VAL A 9 12.91 -47.39 -46.89
N ARG A 10 13.09 -46.33 -46.09
CA ARG A 10 12.20 -45.95 -44.99
C ARG A 10 10.84 -45.58 -45.58
N THR A 11 9.82 -46.37 -45.32
CA THR A 11 8.43 -45.98 -45.56
C THR A 11 8.06 -44.85 -44.61
N ARG A 12 8.01 -43.62 -45.14
CA ARG A 12 7.40 -42.47 -44.47
C ARG A 12 5.93 -42.81 -44.18
N SER A 13 5.58 -42.82 -42.89
CA SER A 13 4.19 -42.77 -42.44
C SER A 13 3.51 -41.56 -43.10
N ARG A 14 2.50 -41.83 -43.93
CA ARG A 14 1.65 -40.81 -44.56
C ARG A 14 0.95 -40.04 -43.45
N GLY A 15 1.20 -38.73 -43.38
CA GLY A 15 0.39 -37.81 -42.59
C GLY A 15 -1.08 -37.92 -43.00
N ALA A 16 -1.96 -38.01 -42.00
CA ALA A 16 -3.40 -38.00 -42.19
C ALA A 16 -3.82 -36.69 -42.90
N PRO A 17 -4.82 -36.73 -43.79
CA PRO A 17 -5.30 -35.53 -44.46
C PRO A 17 -6.00 -34.63 -43.44
N ILE A 18 -5.58 -33.36 -43.37
CA ILE A 18 -6.30 -32.31 -42.65
C ILE A 18 -7.49 -31.94 -43.54
N ASP A 19 -8.71 -32.21 -43.09
CA ASP A 19 -9.95 -31.84 -43.78
C ASP A 19 -10.12 -30.30 -43.76
N PRO A 20 -10.13 -29.62 -44.91
CA PRO A 20 -10.17 -28.16 -44.98
C PRO A 20 -11.57 -27.55 -44.68
N GLY A 21 -12.60 -28.37 -44.41
CA GLY A 21 -13.94 -27.90 -44.04
C GLY A 21 -14.50 -28.50 -42.74
N GLY A 22 -13.73 -29.35 -42.05
CA GLY A 22 -14.17 -30.03 -40.83
C GLY A 22 -13.86 -29.20 -39.60
N ILE A 23 -14.90 -28.78 -38.88
CA ILE A 23 -14.74 -28.27 -37.50
C ILE A 23 -14.01 -29.36 -36.69
N ASP A 24 -12.79 -29.08 -36.25
CA ASP A 24 -12.03 -29.98 -35.36
C ASP A 24 -12.67 -29.95 -33.98
N LEU A 25 -13.74 -30.75 -33.85
CA LEU A 25 -14.56 -30.83 -32.65
C LEU A 25 -13.74 -31.25 -31.42
N PRO A 26 -12.79 -32.22 -31.50
CA PRO A 26 -11.87 -32.51 -30.39
C PRO A 26 -11.04 -31.30 -29.96
N LEU A 27 -10.52 -30.50 -30.90
CA LEU A 27 -9.79 -29.28 -30.58
C LEU A 27 -10.69 -28.26 -29.88
N ILE A 28 -11.88 -27.97 -30.42
CA ILE A 28 -12.81 -27.00 -29.81
C ILE A 28 -13.26 -27.44 -28.42
N VAL A 29 -13.56 -28.73 -28.22
CA VAL A 29 -13.93 -29.28 -26.92
C VAL A 29 -12.79 -29.11 -25.91
N ARG A 30 -11.53 -29.29 -26.33
CA ARG A 30 -10.37 -29.06 -25.48
C ARG A 30 -10.23 -27.59 -25.09
N GLU A 31 -10.33 -26.68 -26.06
CA GLU A 31 -10.23 -25.23 -25.81
C GLU A 31 -11.37 -24.73 -24.91
N LEU A 32 -12.62 -25.16 -25.14
CA LEU A 32 -13.76 -24.82 -24.28
C LEU A 32 -13.60 -25.39 -22.86
N SER A 33 -13.08 -26.61 -22.74
CA SER A 33 -12.77 -27.21 -21.42
C SER A 33 -11.69 -26.40 -20.68
N ALA A 34 -10.64 -25.99 -21.38
CA ALA A 34 -9.59 -25.14 -20.80
C ALA A 34 -10.12 -23.78 -20.34
N VAL A 35 -11.03 -23.16 -21.11
CA VAL A 35 -11.71 -21.91 -20.71
C VAL A 35 -12.60 -22.14 -19.48
N ALA A 36 -13.37 -23.23 -19.44
CA ALA A 36 -14.23 -23.55 -18.30
C ALA A 36 -13.41 -23.80 -17.01
N GLU A 37 -12.29 -24.49 -17.12
CA GLU A 37 -11.33 -24.69 -16.03
C GLU A 37 -10.73 -23.37 -15.55
N TYR A 38 -10.31 -22.50 -16.48
CA TYR A 38 -9.81 -21.17 -16.15
C TYR A 38 -10.86 -20.30 -15.45
N VAL A 39 -12.10 -20.24 -15.96
CA VAL A 39 -13.21 -19.52 -15.31
C VAL A 39 -13.48 -20.06 -13.90
N THR A 40 -13.42 -21.38 -13.73
CA THR A 40 -13.61 -22.01 -12.41
C THR A 40 -12.48 -21.65 -11.44
N LYS A 41 -11.23 -21.61 -11.92
CA LYS A 41 -10.08 -21.13 -11.15
C LYS A 41 -10.28 -19.68 -10.70
N ILE A 42 -10.63 -18.78 -11.62
CA ILE A 42 -10.88 -17.36 -11.32
C ILE A 42 -12.01 -17.18 -10.30
N LYS A 43 -13.13 -17.90 -10.46
CA LYS A 43 -14.24 -17.85 -9.49
C LYS A 43 -13.82 -18.23 -8.07
N ARG A 44 -12.95 -19.25 -7.94
CA ARG A 44 -12.40 -19.64 -6.64
C ARG A 44 -11.54 -18.53 -6.03
N GLU A 45 -10.69 -17.91 -6.84
CA GLU A 45 -9.79 -16.84 -6.39
C GLU A 45 -10.54 -15.55 -6.02
N ILE A 46 -11.60 -15.20 -6.76
CA ILE A 46 -12.53 -14.11 -6.39
C ILE A 46 -13.17 -14.38 -5.03
N GLY A 47 -13.62 -15.62 -4.78
CA GLY A 47 -14.14 -16.00 -3.47
C GLY A 47 -13.08 -15.89 -2.36
N ALA A 48 -11.85 -16.26 -2.68
CA ALA A 48 -10.74 -16.30 -1.73
C ALA A 48 -10.18 -14.90 -1.37
N LEU A 49 -10.42 -13.87 -2.20
CA LEU A 49 -10.21 -12.46 -1.84
C LEU A 49 -11.04 -12.03 -0.61
N ARG A 50 -12.24 -12.61 -0.46
CA ARG A 50 -13.25 -12.20 0.53
C ARG A 50 -13.48 -10.68 0.50
N ALA A 51 -13.70 -10.12 -0.68
CA ALA A 51 -13.83 -8.67 -0.90
C ALA A 51 -14.83 -7.98 0.06
N ASN A 52 -15.94 -8.65 0.39
CA ASN A 52 -16.90 -8.14 1.37
C ASN A 52 -16.32 -7.97 2.79
N GLU A 53 -15.43 -8.86 3.24
CA GLU A 53 -14.75 -8.71 4.54
C GLU A 53 -13.76 -7.53 4.50
N LEU A 54 -13.00 -7.41 3.41
CA LEU A 54 -12.05 -6.31 3.24
C LEU A 54 -12.77 -4.95 3.28
N TYR A 55 -13.85 -4.83 2.52
CA TYR A 55 -14.65 -3.61 2.41
C TYR A 55 -15.42 -3.27 3.69
N ARG A 56 -15.99 -4.27 4.37
CA ARG A 56 -16.87 -4.02 5.54
C ARG A 56 -16.16 -3.99 6.88
N ALA A 57 -14.98 -4.58 6.99
CA ALA A 57 -14.29 -4.71 8.28
C ALA A 57 -12.87 -4.14 8.23
N ARG A 58 -12.01 -4.65 7.36
CA ARG A 58 -10.57 -4.36 7.44
C ARG A 58 -10.21 -2.92 7.07
N ILE A 59 -10.66 -2.47 5.90
CA ILE A 59 -10.39 -1.12 5.42
C ILE A 59 -11.04 -0.07 6.34
N PRO A 60 -12.31 -0.21 6.77
CA PRO A 60 -12.90 0.71 7.74
C PRO A 60 -12.14 0.75 9.08
N VAL A 61 -11.74 -0.40 9.63
CA VAL A 61 -10.97 -0.44 10.88
C VAL A 61 -9.63 0.29 10.70
N ALA A 62 -8.90 0.02 9.63
CA ALA A 62 -7.65 0.72 9.35
C ALA A 62 -7.85 2.24 9.22
N HIS A 63 -8.91 2.67 8.54
CA HIS A 63 -9.28 4.09 8.42
C HIS A 63 -9.57 4.72 9.79
N ASP A 64 -10.39 4.07 10.62
CA ASP A 64 -10.76 4.57 11.94
C ASP A 64 -9.56 4.66 12.88
N GLU A 65 -8.67 3.66 12.84
CA GLU A 65 -7.43 3.69 13.62
C GLU A 65 -6.52 4.84 13.21
N LEU A 66 -6.34 5.09 11.90
CA LEU A 66 -5.59 6.25 11.41
C LEU A 66 -6.23 7.57 11.82
N GLY A 67 -7.56 7.68 11.76
CA GLY A 67 -8.27 8.88 12.24
C GLY A 67 -8.04 9.13 13.73
N ASN A 68 -8.04 8.07 14.54
CA ASN A 68 -7.74 8.16 15.97
C ASN A 68 -6.29 8.57 16.25
N VAL A 69 -5.34 8.12 15.44
CA VAL A 69 -3.94 8.57 15.50
C VAL A 69 -3.83 10.06 15.22
N VAL A 70 -4.48 10.56 14.16
CA VAL A 70 -4.49 12.00 13.84
C VAL A 70 -5.11 12.81 14.99
N ASN A 71 -6.24 12.38 15.53
CA ASN A 71 -6.89 13.07 16.65
C ASN A 71 -6.02 13.07 17.92
N ALA A 72 -5.41 11.95 18.26
CA ALA A 72 -4.54 11.83 19.43
C ALA A 72 -3.30 12.71 19.29
N THR A 73 -2.65 12.70 18.11
CA THR A 73 -1.48 13.53 17.80
C THR A 73 -1.82 15.01 17.88
N GLN A 74 -2.93 15.45 17.27
CA GLN A 74 -3.37 16.84 17.34
C GLN A 74 -3.68 17.29 18.76
N SER A 75 -4.39 16.45 19.54
CA SER A 75 -4.72 16.76 20.94
C SER A 75 -3.47 16.90 21.80
N ALA A 76 -2.50 16.00 21.64
CA ALA A 76 -1.23 16.06 22.36
C ALA A 76 -0.43 17.30 21.97
N THR A 77 -0.31 17.61 20.68
CA THR A 77 0.39 18.82 20.20
C THR A 77 -0.24 20.09 20.77
N ASN A 78 -1.57 20.20 20.75
CA ASN A 78 -2.27 21.35 21.34
C ASN A 78 -1.98 21.49 22.84
N THR A 79 -1.96 20.38 23.58
CA THR A 79 -1.66 20.36 25.02
C THR A 79 -0.22 20.80 25.29
N ILE A 80 0.74 20.30 24.50
CA ILE A 80 2.15 20.66 24.61
C ILE A 80 2.35 22.16 24.32
N MET A 81 1.75 22.66 23.25
CA MET A 81 1.82 24.08 22.89
C MET A 81 1.21 24.98 23.96
N ALA A 82 0.01 24.65 24.46
CA ALA A 82 -0.65 25.42 25.51
C ALA A 82 0.19 25.46 26.79
N ALA A 83 0.77 24.33 27.22
CA ALA A 83 1.62 24.30 28.39
C ALA A 83 2.90 25.16 28.22
N ALA A 84 3.51 25.14 27.03
CA ALA A 84 4.66 25.97 26.71
C ALA A 84 4.32 27.47 26.66
N GLU A 85 3.17 27.83 26.07
CA GLU A 85 2.66 29.21 26.04
C GLU A 85 2.40 29.74 27.45
N GLU A 86 1.81 28.92 28.33
CA GLU A 86 1.57 29.28 29.72
C GLU A 86 2.88 29.51 30.51
N ILE A 87 3.92 28.70 30.26
CA ILE A 87 5.26 28.93 30.83
C ILE A 87 5.81 30.29 30.36
N LEU A 88 5.79 30.56 29.05
CA LEU A 88 6.31 31.80 28.46
C LEU A 88 5.54 33.04 28.91
N GLY A 89 4.23 32.90 29.12
CA GLY A 89 3.34 33.98 29.54
C GLY A 89 3.30 34.24 31.05
N SER A 90 4.01 33.45 31.85
CA SER A 90 4.00 33.58 33.30
C SER A 90 4.55 34.95 33.73
N ARG A 91 3.87 35.56 34.70
CA ARG A 91 4.26 36.84 35.33
C ARG A 91 4.62 36.66 36.81
N GLU A 92 4.85 35.42 37.24
CA GLU A 92 5.18 35.16 38.63
C GLU A 92 6.56 35.72 38.97
N GLU A 93 6.60 36.59 39.98
CA GLU A 93 7.82 37.23 40.46
C GLU A 93 8.50 36.40 41.57
N ASP A 94 7.72 35.58 42.28
CA ASP A 94 8.24 34.67 43.30
C ASP A 94 8.85 33.42 42.65
N PHE A 95 10.12 33.17 42.95
CA PHE A 95 10.89 32.10 42.33
C PHE A 95 10.35 30.70 42.65
N GLU A 96 9.97 30.43 43.91
CA GLU A 96 9.50 29.08 44.28
C GLU A 96 8.11 28.78 43.68
N THR A 97 7.25 29.80 43.59
CA THR A 97 5.96 29.71 42.91
C THR A 97 6.16 29.47 41.41
N TYR A 98 7.01 30.26 40.76
CA TYR A 98 7.34 30.09 39.34
C TYR A 98 7.95 28.70 39.05
N ARG A 99 8.89 28.26 39.88
CA ARG A 99 9.53 26.95 39.75
C ARG A 99 8.51 25.81 39.83
N THR A 100 7.60 25.87 40.80
CA THR A 100 6.55 24.85 40.97
C THR A 100 5.64 24.82 39.76
N PHE A 101 5.18 26.00 39.31
CA PHE A 101 4.35 26.14 38.12
C PHE A 101 5.01 25.56 36.85
N VAL A 102 6.29 25.88 36.61
CA VAL A 102 7.04 25.34 35.47
C VAL A 102 7.17 23.82 35.59
N GLN A 103 7.45 23.29 36.78
CA GLN A 103 7.57 21.85 36.99
C GLN A 103 6.24 21.13 36.67
N ASP A 104 5.11 21.69 37.08
CA ASP A 104 3.79 21.14 36.77
C ASP A 104 3.50 21.17 35.26
N LYS A 105 3.82 22.28 34.58
CA LYS A 105 3.64 22.40 33.12
C LYS A 105 4.55 21.46 32.33
N VAL A 106 5.79 21.29 32.76
CA VAL A 106 6.72 20.32 32.16
C VAL A 106 6.24 18.89 32.38
N THR A 107 5.66 18.58 33.55
CA THR A 107 5.04 17.28 33.82
C THR A 107 3.86 17.03 32.88
N GLN A 108 2.99 18.03 32.69
CA GLN A 108 1.89 17.97 31.72
C GLN A 108 2.38 17.71 30.28
N ILE A 109 3.51 18.31 29.88
CA ILE A 109 4.13 18.06 28.57
C ILE A 109 4.58 16.59 28.46
N PHE A 110 5.24 16.04 29.48
CA PHE A 110 5.67 14.64 29.45
C PHE A 110 4.48 13.67 29.41
N GLU A 111 3.43 13.94 30.17
CA GLU A 111 2.18 13.17 30.11
C GLU A 111 1.53 13.27 28.74
N ALA A 112 1.45 14.48 28.18
CA ALA A 112 0.91 14.70 26.85
C ALA A 112 1.70 13.91 25.80
N CYS A 113 3.03 13.80 25.92
CA CYS A 113 3.91 13.00 25.06
C CYS A 113 3.70 11.48 25.17
N SER A 114 3.10 10.98 26.24
CA SER A 114 2.81 9.54 26.40
C SER A 114 1.79 8.99 25.40
N PHE A 115 1.06 9.86 24.69
CA PHE A 115 0.16 9.48 23.58
C PHE A 115 0.84 8.69 22.46
N GLN A 116 2.17 8.77 22.35
CA GLN A 116 2.95 8.06 21.33
C GLN A 116 2.82 6.54 21.45
N ASP A 117 2.70 5.97 22.66
CA ASP A 117 2.60 4.51 22.81
C ASP A 117 1.31 3.96 22.19
N ILE A 118 0.17 4.55 22.53
CA ILE A 118 -1.13 4.20 21.95
C ILE A 118 -1.14 4.45 20.44
N THR A 119 -0.50 5.53 19.98
CA THR A 119 -0.38 5.83 18.55
C THR A 119 0.40 4.76 17.81
N GLY A 120 1.54 4.31 18.36
CA GLY A 120 2.34 3.23 17.79
C GLY A 120 1.58 1.91 17.70
N GLN A 121 0.83 1.55 18.76
CA GLN A 121 -0.02 0.35 18.75
C GLN A 121 -1.10 0.42 17.67
N ARG A 122 -1.77 1.57 17.50
CA ARG A 122 -2.80 1.78 16.47
C ARG A 122 -2.22 1.72 15.06
N ILE A 123 -1.05 2.33 14.83
CA ILE A 123 -0.34 2.26 13.54
C ILE A 123 0.01 0.80 13.22
N ASN A 124 0.55 0.04 14.17
CA ASN A 124 0.86 -1.38 13.95
C ASN A 124 -0.39 -2.17 13.54
N LYS A 125 -1.53 -1.92 14.20
CA LYS A 125 -2.81 -2.54 13.83
C LYS A 125 -3.22 -2.21 12.40
N VAL A 126 -3.06 -0.95 11.97
CA VAL A 126 -3.33 -0.52 10.59
C VAL A 126 -2.42 -1.27 9.60
N VAL A 127 -1.13 -1.34 9.90
CA VAL A 127 -0.14 -2.06 9.08
C VAL A 127 -0.52 -3.53 8.93
N ASP A 128 -0.91 -4.19 10.02
CA ASP A 128 -1.32 -5.59 10.00
C ASP A 128 -2.60 -5.82 9.17
N GLU A 129 -3.57 -4.90 9.23
CA GLU A 129 -4.78 -4.96 8.41
C GLU A 129 -4.47 -4.77 6.91
N LEU A 130 -3.60 -3.82 6.57
CA LEU A 130 -3.18 -3.58 5.19
C LEU A 130 -2.33 -4.73 4.63
N ALA A 131 -1.42 -5.30 5.42
CA ALA A 131 -0.63 -6.46 5.02
C ALA A 131 -1.52 -7.68 4.68
N GLN A 132 -2.64 -7.84 5.38
CA GLN A 132 -3.62 -8.89 5.08
C GLN A 132 -4.40 -8.62 3.79
N VAL A 133 -4.71 -7.35 3.49
CA VAL A 133 -5.29 -6.95 2.20
C VAL A 133 -4.31 -7.25 1.07
N GLU A 134 -3.07 -6.80 1.21
CA GLU A 134 -1.99 -7.00 0.24
C GLU A 134 -1.78 -8.48 -0.08
N LYS A 135 -1.62 -9.32 0.96
CA LYS A 135 -1.43 -10.77 0.79
C LYS A 135 -2.53 -11.42 -0.05
N ARG A 136 -3.79 -11.01 0.14
CA ARG A 136 -4.93 -11.56 -0.60
C ARG A 136 -4.96 -11.05 -2.04
N LEU A 137 -4.63 -9.78 -2.24
CA LEU A 137 -4.55 -9.16 -3.57
C LEU A 137 -3.41 -9.75 -4.40
N SER A 138 -2.22 -9.94 -3.82
CA SER A 138 -1.08 -10.56 -4.48
C SER A 138 -1.38 -11.99 -4.93
N ARG A 139 -2.00 -12.81 -4.06
CA ARG A 139 -2.43 -14.17 -4.43
C ARG A 139 -3.42 -14.15 -5.60
N PHE A 140 -4.37 -13.22 -5.58
CA PHE A 140 -5.33 -13.07 -6.67
C PHE A 140 -4.64 -12.66 -7.98
N ALA A 141 -3.73 -11.68 -7.93
CA ALA A 141 -3.00 -11.21 -9.10
C ALA A 141 -2.16 -12.32 -9.75
N GLU A 142 -1.43 -13.09 -8.93
CA GLU A 142 -0.70 -14.29 -9.38
C GLU A 142 -1.63 -15.31 -10.04
N ALA A 143 -2.80 -15.56 -9.44
CA ALA A 143 -3.72 -16.57 -9.95
C ALA A 143 -4.39 -16.20 -11.28
N VAL A 144 -4.66 -14.91 -11.48
CA VAL A 144 -5.22 -14.33 -12.72
C VAL A 144 -4.17 -14.25 -13.82
N ASN A 145 -2.88 -14.44 -13.49
CA ASN A 145 -1.76 -14.31 -14.43
C ASN A 145 -1.76 -12.94 -15.10
N LEU A 146 -2.01 -11.90 -14.29
CA LEU A 146 -1.87 -10.48 -14.67
C LEU A 146 -0.38 -10.20 -14.91
N ARG A 147 0.18 -10.73 -15.99
CA ARG A 147 1.41 -10.20 -16.59
C ARG A 147 1.03 -8.86 -17.20
N ASP A 148 1.27 -7.79 -16.44
CA ASP A 148 1.24 -6.39 -16.86
C ASP A 148 0.44 -6.12 -18.14
N GLN A 149 -0.88 -6.15 -18.03
CA GLN A 149 -1.65 -5.14 -18.76
C GLN A 149 -1.42 -3.88 -17.95
N ALA A 150 -0.59 -2.98 -18.47
CA ALA A 150 -0.21 -1.72 -17.85
C ALA A 150 -1.34 -1.20 -16.96
N ALA A 151 -1.10 -1.14 -15.65
CA ALA A 151 -2.10 -0.74 -14.68
C ALA A 151 -2.83 0.50 -15.20
N HIS A 152 -4.10 0.34 -15.57
CA HIS A 152 -4.93 1.48 -15.90
C HIS A 152 -5.09 2.26 -14.60
N VAL A 153 -4.28 3.29 -14.43
CA VAL A 153 -4.42 4.25 -13.33
C VAL A 153 -5.80 4.87 -13.51
N ASP A 154 -6.65 4.74 -12.49
CA ASP A 154 -7.95 5.40 -12.48
C ASP A 154 -7.72 6.92 -12.66
N PRO A 155 -8.31 7.56 -13.68
CA PRO A 155 -8.15 9.00 -13.91
C PRO A 155 -8.55 9.85 -12.70
N GLU A 156 -9.49 9.37 -11.89
CA GLU A 156 -9.92 10.05 -10.67
C GLU A 156 -8.85 9.98 -9.58
N ASP A 157 -8.17 8.83 -9.43
CA ASP A 157 -7.07 8.67 -8.49
C ASP A 157 -5.84 9.47 -8.92
N ALA A 158 -5.53 9.51 -10.22
CA ALA A 158 -4.48 10.38 -10.77
C ALA A 158 -4.76 11.87 -10.48
N ALA A 159 -6.01 12.32 -10.64
CA ALA A 159 -6.40 13.69 -10.36
C ALA A 159 -6.34 14.02 -8.86
N LYS A 160 -6.75 13.10 -7.99
CA LYS A 160 -6.63 13.25 -6.53
C LYS A 160 -5.17 13.32 -6.09
N GLN A 161 -4.32 12.47 -6.65
CA GLN A 161 -2.88 12.46 -6.36
C GLN A 161 -2.21 13.76 -6.82
N ALA A 162 -2.48 14.22 -8.03
CA ALA A 162 -1.99 15.51 -8.53
C ALA A 162 -2.44 16.68 -7.65
N ARG A 163 -3.69 16.68 -7.18
CA ARG A 163 -4.20 17.68 -6.24
C ARG A 163 -3.51 17.61 -4.89
N LYS A 164 -3.24 16.40 -4.37
CA LYS A 164 -2.55 16.19 -3.09
C LYS A 164 -1.10 16.67 -3.16
N GLU A 165 -0.40 16.40 -4.26
CA GLU A 165 0.96 16.89 -4.52
C GLU A 165 1.02 18.42 -4.59
N GLN A 166 0.01 19.06 -5.19
CA GLN A 166 -0.12 20.52 -5.19
C GLN A 166 -0.44 21.12 -3.82
N LEU A 167 -1.03 20.33 -2.91
CA LEU A 167 -1.46 20.75 -1.56
C LEU A 167 -0.47 20.34 -0.46
N LEU A 168 0.70 19.79 -0.80
CA LEU A 168 1.78 19.56 0.17
C LEU A 168 2.23 20.92 0.73
N LEU A 169 1.63 21.29 1.86
CA LEU A 169 2.18 22.29 2.77
C LEU A 169 3.53 21.74 3.23
N ASN A 170 4.60 22.46 2.92
CA ASN A 170 5.96 22.10 3.33
C ASN A 170 6.01 21.84 4.83
N GLY A 171 5.96 20.57 5.22
CA GLY A 171 6.26 20.11 6.57
C GLY A 171 7.78 20.16 6.81
N PRO A 172 8.25 19.73 7.99
CA PRO A 172 9.67 19.60 8.26
C PRO A 172 10.32 18.76 7.16
N GLN A 173 11.23 19.36 6.40
CA GLN A 173 11.89 18.70 5.28
C GLN A 173 12.82 17.61 5.81
N ASP A 174 12.95 16.53 5.05
CA ASP A 174 13.94 15.50 5.31
C ASP A 174 15.33 16.14 5.38
N ALA A 175 16.20 15.73 6.32
CA ALA A 175 17.47 16.42 6.58
C ALA A 175 18.41 16.44 5.35
N ALA A 176 18.21 15.51 4.41
CA ALA A 176 18.93 15.44 3.14
C ALA A 176 18.42 16.42 2.06
N VAL A 177 17.21 16.98 2.25
CA VAL A 177 16.53 17.89 1.30
C VAL A 177 16.29 19.26 1.92
N ALA A 178 16.49 19.40 3.23
CA ALA A 178 16.39 20.66 3.95
C ALA A 178 17.38 21.70 3.41
N VAL A 179 16.89 22.90 3.12
CA VAL A 179 17.73 24.07 2.79
C VAL A 179 18.71 24.30 3.94
N SER A 180 20.00 24.39 3.62
CA SER A 180 21.03 24.55 4.65
C SER A 180 21.02 25.98 5.19
N GLN A 181 21.46 26.17 6.44
CA GLN A 181 21.56 27.51 7.03
C GLN A 181 22.53 28.40 6.23
N ASP A 182 23.58 27.82 5.64
CA ASP A 182 24.52 28.53 4.79
C ASP A 182 23.85 29.09 3.51
N ASP A 183 22.86 28.37 2.95
CA ASP A 183 22.08 28.85 1.80
C ASP A 183 21.14 30.00 2.19
N ILE A 184 20.60 29.99 3.41
CA ILE A 184 19.74 31.05 3.95
C ILE A 184 20.57 32.31 4.19
N ASP A 185 21.75 32.16 4.79
CA ASP A 185 22.65 33.27 5.09
C ASP A 185 23.17 33.93 3.81
N ALA A 186 23.36 33.19 2.71
CA ALA A 186 23.73 33.76 1.41
C ALA A 186 22.62 34.60 0.74
N LEU A 187 21.36 34.41 1.13
CA LEU A 187 20.20 35.13 0.59
C LEU A 187 19.86 36.41 1.37
N PHE A 188 20.24 36.47 2.65
CA PHE A 188 19.85 37.55 3.57
C PHE A 188 21.03 38.23 4.30
N GLY A 189 22.26 37.79 4.05
CA GLY A 189 23.52 38.36 4.55
C GLY A 189 24.18 39.36 3.61
#